data_AF-A0A558GJY7-F1
#
_entry.id   AF-A0A558GJY7-F1
#
_cell.length_a   1.000
_cell.length_b   1.000
_cell.length_c   1.000
_cell.angle_alpha   90.00
_cell.angle_beta   90.00
_cell.angle_gamma   90.00
#
_symmetry.space_group_name_H-M   'P 1'
#
loop_
_entity.id
_entity.type
_entity.pdbx_description
1 polymer ?
#
loop_
_entity_poly.entity_id
_entity_poly.type
_entity_poly.pdbx_seq_one_letter_code
_entity_poly.pdbx_strand_id
1 'polypeptide(L)'
;GSDANVYPPMSTLLESQGIEIIEGFSPSQLEPRPDLVVIGNAMSRGNPCVEYVLDNNLRYTSGPQWLQEFLLHDRWVLAVSGTHGKTTTSSMLAWILEDCGYAPGFLVGGVLGNFGISARLGESMFFVVEADEYDSAFFDKRSKFVHYHPRTLVMNNLEFDHADIFDDLEAIKRQFHHLVRTV
;
A
#
# COMPACT_ATOMS: atom_id res chain seq x y z
N GLY A 1 -4.20 -15.71 -1.69
CA GLY A 1 -4.63 -14.51 -2.44
C GLY A 1 -4.56 -14.81 -3.92
N SER A 2 -5.18 -14.01 -4.78
CA SER A 2 -5.22 -14.29 -6.23
C SER A 2 -4.68 -13.18 -7.12
N ASP A 3 -4.11 -13.59 -8.24
CA ASP A 3 -3.65 -12.72 -9.32
C ASP A 3 -3.58 -13.50 -10.65
N ALA A 4 -3.51 -12.79 -11.78
CA ALA A 4 -3.50 -13.39 -13.11
C ALA A 4 -2.16 -14.02 -13.50
N ASN A 5 -1.02 -13.52 -13.00
CA ASN A 5 0.31 -13.87 -13.51
C ASN A 5 1.39 -13.67 -12.44
N VAL A 6 1.49 -14.59 -11.46
CA VAL A 6 2.50 -14.49 -10.40
C VAL A 6 3.74 -15.30 -10.77
N TYR A 7 4.87 -14.61 -10.98
CA TYR A 7 6.15 -15.21 -11.34
C TYR A 7 7.25 -14.88 -10.32
N PRO A 8 8.38 -15.61 -10.33
CA PRO A 8 9.54 -15.25 -9.53
C PRO A 8 10.04 -13.83 -9.87
N PRO A 9 10.49 -13.04 -8.88
CA PRO A 9 10.74 -13.44 -7.49
C PRO A 9 9.51 -13.37 -6.56
N MET A 10 8.38 -12.83 -7.02
CA MET A 10 7.22 -12.58 -6.17
C MET A 10 6.51 -13.88 -5.74
N SER A 11 6.32 -14.84 -6.66
CA SER A 11 5.69 -16.13 -6.34
C SER A 11 6.48 -16.87 -5.27
N THR A 12 7.79 -17.00 -5.47
CA THR A 12 8.71 -17.66 -4.54
C THR A 12 8.76 -16.97 -3.17
N LEU A 13 8.63 -15.64 -3.13
CA LEU A 13 8.57 -14.90 -1.87
C LEU A 13 7.30 -15.25 -1.10
N LEU A 14 6.13 -15.16 -1.72
CA LEU A 14 4.85 -15.47 -1.08
C LEU A 14 4.79 -16.94 -0.61
N GLU A 15 5.25 -17.89 -1.44
CA GLU A 15 5.37 -19.30 -1.07
C GLU A 15 6.28 -19.50 0.14
N SER A 16 7.42 -18.82 0.20
CA SER A 16 8.34 -18.90 1.35
C SER A 16 7.73 -18.38 2.66
N GLN A 17 6.71 -17.53 2.57
CA GLN A 17 5.93 -17.02 3.71
C GLN A 17 4.69 -17.87 4.01
N GLY A 18 4.50 -18.99 3.30
CA GLY A 18 3.33 -19.86 3.46
C GLY A 18 2.03 -19.26 2.95
N ILE A 19 2.11 -18.27 2.06
CA ILE A 19 0.93 -17.63 1.46
C ILE A 19 0.54 -18.39 0.20
N GLU A 20 -0.65 -18.98 0.21
CA GLU A 20 -1.21 -19.63 -0.98
C GLU A 20 -1.51 -18.60 -2.08
N ILE A 21 -1.06 -18.90 -3.28
CA ILE A 21 -1.30 -18.11 -4.49
C ILE A 21 -2.28 -18.87 -5.37
N ILE A 22 -3.39 -18.23 -5.71
CA ILE A 22 -4.43 -18.79 -6.56
C ILE A 22 -4.41 -18.04 -7.89
N GLU A 23 -4.20 -18.76 -8.99
CA GLU A 23 -4.16 -18.14 -10.31
C GLU A 23 -5.56 -17.78 -10.81
N GLY A 24 -5.71 -16.55 -11.31
CA GLY A 24 -6.94 -16.02 -11.87
C GLY A 24 -8.04 -15.69 -10.85
N PHE A 25 -9.23 -15.38 -11.35
CA PHE A 25 -10.31 -14.74 -10.58
C PHE A 25 -11.61 -15.56 -10.59
N SER A 26 -11.51 -16.88 -10.45
CA SER A 26 -12.69 -17.75 -10.30
C SER A 26 -13.35 -17.52 -8.93
N PRO A 27 -14.67 -17.26 -8.84
CA PRO A 27 -15.36 -17.09 -7.55
C PRO A 27 -15.26 -18.28 -6.59
N SER A 28 -14.99 -19.48 -7.09
CA SER A 28 -14.79 -20.68 -6.27
C SER A 28 -13.67 -20.54 -5.24
N GLN A 29 -12.73 -19.61 -5.44
CA GLN A 29 -11.65 -19.32 -4.49
C GLN A 29 -12.12 -18.60 -3.22
N LEU A 30 -13.34 -18.07 -3.22
CA LEU A 30 -13.95 -17.41 -2.05
C LEU A 30 -14.73 -18.40 -1.19
N GLU A 31 -14.55 -19.70 -1.43
CA GLU A 31 -15.08 -20.79 -0.62
C GLU A 31 -13.92 -21.58 0.02
N PRO A 32 -13.86 -21.71 1.36
CA PRO A 32 -14.85 -21.20 2.32
C PRO A 32 -14.85 -19.66 2.38
N ARG A 33 -16.02 -19.10 2.71
CA ARG A 33 -16.23 -17.66 2.82
C ARG A 33 -15.15 -16.98 3.68
N PRO A 34 -14.37 -16.02 3.14
CA PRO A 34 -13.40 -15.28 3.94
C PRO A 34 -14.08 -14.29 4.89
N ASP A 35 -13.42 -13.99 6.01
CA ASP A 35 -13.86 -12.99 6.98
C ASP A 35 -13.82 -11.56 6.41
N LEU A 36 -12.83 -11.30 5.55
CA LEU A 36 -12.59 -10.02 4.88
C LEU A 36 -11.87 -10.24 3.55
N VAL A 37 -12.28 -9.50 2.52
CA VAL A 37 -11.58 -9.45 1.23
C VAL A 37 -10.85 -8.12 1.10
N VAL A 38 -9.53 -8.16 0.92
CA VAL A 38 -8.72 -6.97 0.63
C VAL A 38 -8.57 -6.83 -0.88
N ILE A 39 -9.17 -5.79 -1.45
CA ILE A 39 -9.18 -5.55 -2.89
C ILE A 39 -8.02 -4.60 -3.26
N GLY A 40 -7.13 -5.09 -4.12
CA GLY A 40 -6.02 -4.31 -4.67
C GLY A 40 -6.46 -3.34 -5.77
N ASN A 41 -5.67 -2.29 -6.01
CA ASN A 41 -6.00 -1.22 -6.95
C ASN A 41 -6.15 -1.68 -8.42
N ALA A 42 -5.53 -2.80 -8.80
CA ALA A 42 -5.66 -3.35 -10.15
C ALA A 42 -7.04 -3.95 -10.45
N MET A 43 -7.88 -4.17 -9.43
CA MET A 43 -9.20 -4.78 -9.58
C MET A 43 -10.26 -3.75 -9.95
N SER A 44 -11.21 -4.15 -10.78
CA SER A 44 -12.33 -3.31 -11.24
C SER A 44 -13.61 -4.12 -11.43
N ARG A 45 -14.75 -3.44 -11.66
CA ARG A 45 -16.03 -4.07 -12.00
C ARG A 45 -15.91 -4.93 -13.25
N GLY A 46 -16.69 -6.00 -13.30
CA GLY A 46 -16.62 -7.04 -14.34
C GLY A 46 -15.63 -8.16 -14.04
N ASN A 47 -14.75 -8.00 -13.04
CA ASN A 47 -13.95 -9.11 -12.52
C ASN A 47 -14.86 -10.10 -11.77
N PRO A 48 -14.85 -11.41 -12.09
CA PRO A 48 -15.80 -12.36 -11.51
C PRO A 48 -15.73 -12.49 -9.98
N CYS A 49 -14.54 -12.43 -9.38
CA CYS A 49 -14.39 -12.41 -7.93
C CYS A 49 -14.94 -11.13 -7.31
N VAL A 50 -14.69 -9.97 -7.94
CA VAL A 50 -15.24 -8.69 -7.46
C VAL A 50 -16.76 -8.69 -7.51
N GLU A 51 -17.36 -9.13 -8.63
CA GLU A 51 -18.81 -9.22 -8.73
C GLU A 51 -19.38 -10.17 -7.68
N TYR A 52 -18.77 -11.34 -7.46
CA TYR A 52 -19.20 -12.28 -6.42
C TYR A 52 -19.16 -11.66 -5.01
N VAL A 53 -18.09 -10.92 -4.68
CA VAL A 53 -17.95 -10.20 -3.40
C VAL A 53 -19.10 -9.22 -3.20
N LEU A 54 -19.45 -8.47 -4.24
CA LEU A 54 -20.53 -7.48 -4.19
C LEU A 54 -21.91 -8.16 -4.12
N ASP A 55 -22.18 -9.14 -4.98
CA ASP A 55 -23.48 -9.82 -5.09
C ASP A 55 -23.84 -10.59 -3.82
N ASN A 56 -22.85 -11.13 -3.12
CA ASN A 56 -23.04 -11.90 -1.88
C ASN A 56 -22.78 -11.07 -0.62
N ASN A 57 -22.57 -9.75 -0.77
CA ASN A 57 -22.35 -8.81 0.33
C ASN A 57 -21.25 -9.31 1.30
N LEU A 58 -20.12 -9.79 0.73
CA LEU A 58 -18.94 -10.09 1.54
C LEU A 58 -18.34 -8.79 2.07
N ARG A 59 -17.72 -8.86 3.25
CA ARG A 59 -16.97 -7.73 3.79
C ARG A 59 -15.74 -7.53 2.93
N TYR A 60 -15.50 -6.31 2.47
CA TYR A 60 -14.32 -5.95 1.72
C TYR A 60 -13.77 -4.59 2.12
N THR A 61 -12.49 -4.37 1.85
CA THR A 61 -11.78 -3.10 2.10
C THR A 61 -10.68 -2.91 1.05
N SER A 62 -10.11 -1.70 0.97
CA SER A 62 -8.94 -1.44 0.13
C SER A 62 -7.64 -1.82 0.86
N GLY A 63 -6.58 -2.12 0.12
CA GLY A 63 -5.25 -2.37 0.70
C GLY A 63 -4.76 -1.26 1.64
N PRO A 64 -4.79 0.03 1.23
CA PRO A 64 -4.38 1.13 2.10
C PRO A 64 -5.23 1.27 3.37
N GLN A 65 -6.54 1.08 3.28
CA GLN A 65 -7.41 1.13 4.45
C GLN A 65 -7.15 -0.04 5.40
N TRP A 66 -6.99 -1.26 4.88
CA TRP A 66 -6.60 -2.41 5.69
C TRP A 66 -5.27 -2.16 6.42
N LEU A 67 -4.27 -1.62 5.71
CA LEU A 67 -2.98 -1.29 6.29
C LEU A 67 -3.13 -0.28 7.43
N GLN A 68 -3.97 0.74 7.25
CA GLN A 68 -4.27 1.71 8.29
C GLN A 68 -4.89 1.05 9.52
N GLU A 69 -5.99 0.32 9.33
CA GLU A 69 -6.83 -0.21 10.41
C GLU A 69 -6.12 -1.29 11.23
N PHE A 70 -5.33 -2.15 10.57
CA PHE A 70 -4.76 -3.34 11.20
C PHE A 70 -3.27 -3.21 11.55
N LEU A 71 -2.56 -2.22 10.99
CA LEU A 71 -1.11 -2.09 11.22
C LEU A 71 -0.70 -0.69 11.67
N LEU A 72 -1.12 0.36 10.95
CA LEU A 72 -0.57 1.70 11.15
C LEU A 72 -1.23 2.48 12.28
N HIS A 73 -2.46 2.15 12.65
CA HIS A 73 -3.24 2.87 13.67
C HIS A 73 -2.45 3.11 14.97
N ASP A 74 -1.72 2.10 15.45
CA ASP A 74 -0.99 2.15 16.72
C ASP A 74 0.51 2.51 16.55
N ARG A 75 0.91 2.94 15.35
CA ARG A 75 2.31 3.23 15.01
C ARG A 75 2.56 4.74 14.87
N TRP A 76 3.79 5.15 15.12
CA TRP A 76 4.32 6.43 14.65
C TRP A 76 4.68 6.28 13.18
N VAL A 77 3.76 6.66 12.31
CA VAL A 77 3.94 6.54 10.87
C VAL A 77 4.80 7.70 10.35
N LEU A 78 5.88 7.35 9.65
CA LEU A 78 6.70 8.27 8.86
C LEU A 78 6.43 8.02 7.37
N ALA A 79 5.68 8.92 6.75
CA ALA A 79 5.31 8.82 5.35
C ALA A 79 6.26 9.63 4.46
N VAL A 80 6.74 9.02 3.38
CA VAL A 80 7.55 9.69 2.36
C VAL A 80 6.75 9.81 1.08
N SER A 81 6.40 11.03 0.71
CA SER A 81 5.58 11.39 -0.46
C SER A 81 6.34 12.27 -1.45
N GLY A 82 5.79 12.41 -2.65
CA GLY A 82 6.32 13.25 -3.73
C GLY A 82 6.43 12.48 -5.03
N THR A 83 6.55 13.18 -6.16
CA THR A 83 6.59 12.54 -7.48
C THR A 83 7.80 11.61 -7.60
N HIS A 84 8.98 12.11 -7.23
CA HIS A 84 10.25 11.40 -7.37
C HIS A 84 10.94 11.13 -6.03
N GLY A 85 11.79 10.09 -6.01
CA GLY A 85 12.71 9.81 -4.91
C GLY A 85 12.08 9.20 -3.66
N LYS A 86 10.78 8.84 -3.70
CA LYS A 86 10.07 8.20 -2.56
C LYS A 86 10.83 7.00 -2.02
N THR A 87 11.21 6.06 -2.89
CA THR A 87 11.92 4.82 -2.53
C THR A 87 13.28 5.05 -1.94
N THR A 88 14.07 5.94 -2.52
CA THR A 88 15.40 6.23 -1.98
C THR A 88 15.30 6.89 -0.61
N THR A 89 14.41 7.88 -0.46
CA THR A 89 14.25 8.61 0.79
C THR A 89 13.64 7.74 1.89
N SER A 90 12.64 6.91 1.60
CA SER A 90 12.07 5.96 2.57
C SER A 90 13.09 4.91 3.01
N SER A 91 13.92 4.42 2.09
CA SER A 91 15.03 3.51 2.40
C SER A 91 16.05 4.15 3.35
N MET A 92 16.45 5.39 3.07
CA MET A 92 17.36 6.15 3.94
C MET A 92 16.75 6.39 5.33
N LEU A 93 15.47 6.74 5.40
CA LEU A 93 14.77 6.98 6.65
C LEU A 93 14.68 5.71 7.50
N ALA A 94 14.31 4.58 6.89
CA ALA A 94 14.28 3.28 7.57
C ALA A 94 15.68 2.88 8.08
N TRP A 95 16.72 3.11 7.28
CA TRP A 95 18.10 2.81 7.67
C TRP A 95 18.58 3.67 8.85
N ILE A 96 18.32 4.99 8.83
CA ILE A 96 18.70 5.87 9.95
C ILE A 96 18.05 5.39 11.26
N LEU A 97 16.78 5.03 11.22
CA LEU A 97 16.08 4.50 12.40
C LEU A 97 16.65 3.16 12.87
N GLU A 98 17.00 2.25 11.94
CA GLU A 98 17.67 0.98 12.26
C GLU A 98 19.03 1.21 12.92
N ASP A 99 19.88 2.08 12.35
CA ASP A 99 21.22 2.40 12.84
C ASP A 99 21.19 3.06 14.23
N CYS A 100 20.12 3.81 14.53
CA CYS A 100 19.85 4.34 15.87
C CYS A 100 19.32 3.29 16.87
N GLY A 101 19.16 2.02 16.45
CA GLY A 101 18.71 0.92 17.31
C GLY A 101 17.19 0.85 17.50
N TYR A 102 16.40 1.55 16.69
CA TYR A 102 14.94 1.55 16.85
C TYR A 102 14.23 0.34 16.23
N ALA A 103 14.86 -0.48 15.40
CA ALA A 103 14.20 -1.64 14.77
C ALA A 103 12.82 -1.32 14.11
N PRO A 104 12.74 -0.32 13.19
CA PRO A 104 11.47 0.14 12.63
C PRO A 104 10.79 -0.92 11.75
N GLY A 105 9.47 -0.81 11.64
CA GLY A 105 8.71 -1.42 10.55
C GLY A 105 8.81 -0.57 9.28
N PHE A 106 8.63 -1.19 8.12
CA PHE A 106 8.56 -0.46 6.86
C PHE A 106 7.78 -1.20 5.78
N LEU A 107 7.21 -0.44 4.85
CA LEU A 107 6.63 -0.91 3.59
C LEU A 107 7.05 0.05 2.46
N VAL A 108 7.89 -0.44 1.56
CA VAL A 108 8.55 0.35 0.52
C VAL A 108 8.41 -0.39 -0.81
N GLY A 109 8.17 0.34 -1.91
CA GLY A 109 7.96 -0.22 -3.26
C GLY A 109 9.20 -0.84 -3.91
N GLY A 110 10.31 -0.96 -3.19
CA GLY A 110 11.55 -1.57 -3.65
C GLY A 110 12.27 -2.32 -2.54
N VAL A 111 13.21 -3.18 -2.90
CA VAL A 111 14.07 -3.90 -1.94
C VAL A 111 15.10 -2.93 -1.37
N LEU A 112 15.09 -2.74 -0.05
CA LEU A 112 16.07 -1.87 0.60
C LEU A 112 17.41 -2.60 0.66
N GLY A 113 18.45 -2.04 0.05
CA GLY A 113 19.76 -2.71 -0.07
C GLY A 113 20.37 -3.15 1.27
N ASN A 114 20.22 -2.34 2.33
CA ASN A 114 20.74 -2.66 3.66
C ASN A 114 19.95 -3.77 4.38
N PHE A 115 18.71 -4.06 3.96
CA PHE A 115 17.83 -5.05 4.61
C PHE A 115 17.59 -6.30 3.76
N GLY A 116 17.73 -6.21 2.43
CA GLY A 116 17.43 -7.30 1.50
C GLY A 116 15.94 -7.61 1.32
N ILE A 117 15.05 -6.81 1.88
CA ILE A 117 13.59 -6.95 1.85
C ILE A 117 12.92 -5.60 1.60
N SER A 118 11.68 -5.62 1.10
CA SER A 118 10.86 -4.42 0.82
C SER A 118 9.86 -4.07 1.92
N ALA A 119 9.58 -5.04 2.81
CA ALA A 119 8.67 -4.83 3.93
C ALA A 119 9.09 -5.65 5.15
N ARG A 120 8.86 -5.07 6.33
CA ARG A 120 9.09 -5.70 7.65
C ARG A 120 8.12 -5.09 8.66
N LEU A 121 7.56 -5.90 9.55
CA LEU A 121 6.67 -5.38 10.61
C LEU A 121 7.40 -4.50 11.63
N GLY A 122 8.65 -4.87 11.97
CA GLY A 122 9.44 -4.20 12.98
C GLY A 122 8.93 -4.41 14.41
N GLU A 123 9.72 -3.99 15.38
CA GLU A 123 9.43 -4.19 16.81
C GLU A 123 9.07 -2.89 17.53
N SER A 124 9.49 -1.74 17.02
CA SER A 124 9.19 -0.44 17.62
C SER A 124 7.94 0.23 17.08
N MET A 125 7.54 1.32 17.73
CA MET A 125 6.41 2.12 17.27
C MET A 125 6.62 2.76 15.89
N PHE A 126 7.86 2.90 15.40
CA PHE A 126 8.12 3.59 14.13
C PHE A 126 7.79 2.70 12.93
N PHE A 127 7.04 3.28 11.99
CA PHE A 127 6.73 2.61 10.73
C PHE A 127 6.96 3.55 9.54
N VAL A 128 7.86 3.17 8.64
CA VAL A 128 8.18 3.95 7.43
C VAL A 128 7.36 3.45 6.25
N VAL A 129 6.61 4.34 5.59
CA VAL A 129 5.79 3.97 4.43
C VAL A 129 6.04 4.91 3.25
N GLU A 130 6.10 4.36 2.05
CA GLU A 130 5.97 5.17 0.84
C GLU A 130 4.52 5.64 0.67
N ALA A 131 4.33 6.95 0.70
CA ALA A 131 3.04 7.60 0.51
C ALA A 131 2.82 7.90 -0.97
N ASP A 132 2.19 6.94 -1.64
CA ASP A 132 1.89 6.95 -3.06
C ASP A 132 0.58 7.69 -3.38
N GLU A 133 0.59 8.46 -4.47
CA GLU A 133 -0.49 9.35 -4.90
C GLU A 133 -1.58 8.66 -5.74
N TYR A 134 -1.40 7.40 -6.12
CA TYR A 134 -2.36 6.64 -6.93
C TYR A 134 -3.64 6.33 -6.15
N ASP A 135 -4.73 6.02 -6.88
CA ASP A 135 -6.00 5.55 -6.31
C ASP A 135 -5.82 4.37 -5.32
N SER A 136 -6.66 4.36 -4.28
CA SER A 136 -6.69 3.28 -3.29
C SER A 136 -7.32 1.99 -3.84
N ALA A 137 -8.45 2.11 -4.54
CA ALA A 137 -9.17 1.00 -5.17
C ALA A 137 -10.20 1.54 -6.17
N PHE A 138 -10.85 0.67 -6.95
CA PHE A 138 -11.91 1.10 -7.88
C PHE A 138 -13.07 1.85 -7.20
N PHE A 139 -13.32 1.58 -5.92
CA PHE A 139 -14.36 2.21 -5.10
C PHE A 139 -13.85 3.35 -4.19
N ASP A 140 -12.55 3.65 -4.19
CA ASP A 140 -11.96 4.77 -3.46
C ASP A 140 -10.92 5.49 -4.32
N LYS A 141 -11.37 6.61 -4.89
CA LYS A 141 -10.60 7.50 -5.79
C LYS A 141 -9.71 8.50 -5.07
N ARG A 142 -9.62 8.39 -3.74
CA ARG A 142 -8.62 9.14 -2.99
C ARG A 142 -7.30 8.41 -3.10
N SER A 143 -6.22 9.16 -3.05
CA SER A 143 -4.89 8.61 -3.10
C SER A 143 -4.57 7.74 -1.87
N LYS A 144 -3.79 6.66 -2.03
CA LYS A 144 -3.44 5.71 -0.95
C LYS A 144 -2.96 6.39 0.34
N PHE A 145 -2.14 7.41 0.18
CA PHE A 145 -1.52 8.12 1.31
C PHE A 145 -2.49 8.81 2.27
N VAL A 146 -3.74 9.09 1.88
CA VAL A 146 -4.72 9.72 2.78
C VAL A 146 -5.13 8.78 3.92
N HIS A 147 -4.92 7.47 3.75
CA HIS A 147 -5.18 6.47 4.77
C HIS A 147 -4.04 6.37 5.79
N TYR A 148 -2.84 6.87 5.53
CA TYR A 148 -1.70 6.52 6.38
C TYR A 148 -1.57 7.32 7.67
N HIS A 149 -2.33 8.41 7.83
CA HIS A 149 -2.33 9.28 9.02
C HIS A 149 -0.92 9.52 9.59
N PRO A 150 0.02 10.05 8.78
CA PRO A 150 1.41 10.12 9.19
C PRO A 150 1.63 11.15 10.28
N ARG A 151 2.41 10.79 11.30
CA ARG A 151 2.86 11.74 12.34
C ARG A 151 4.13 12.47 11.94
N THR A 152 4.82 11.96 10.92
CA THR A 152 5.95 12.64 10.28
C THR A 152 5.79 12.48 8.77
N LEU A 153 5.64 13.59 8.08
CA LEU A 153 5.43 13.62 6.63
C LEU A 153 6.63 14.27 5.95
N VAL A 154 7.22 13.55 5.00
CA VAL A 154 8.19 14.08 4.04
C VAL A 154 7.48 14.32 2.71
N MET A 155 7.55 15.53 2.19
CA MET A 155 7.11 15.89 0.84
C MET A 155 8.35 16.24 0.02
N ASN A 156 8.84 15.30 -0.80
CA ASN A 156 10.08 15.47 -1.54
C ASN A 156 9.99 16.55 -2.62
N ASN A 157 9.05 16.37 -3.56
CA ASN A 157 8.84 17.23 -4.72
C ASN A 157 7.43 17.01 -5.26
N LEU A 158 6.95 17.94 -6.10
CA LEU A 158 5.62 17.90 -6.67
C LEU A 158 5.67 18.35 -8.14
N GLU A 159 5.59 17.38 -9.04
CA GLU A 159 5.58 17.57 -10.49
C GLU A 159 4.36 16.89 -11.11
N PHE A 160 3.95 17.39 -12.27
CA PHE A 160 2.86 16.78 -13.04
C PHE A 160 3.42 15.67 -13.94
N ASP A 161 3.43 14.44 -13.42
CA ASP A 161 3.97 13.26 -14.10
C ASP A 161 2.91 12.15 -14.33
N HIS A 162 1.81 12.17 -13.58
CA HIS A 162 0.72 11.18 -13.65
C HIS A 162 -0.52 11.73 -14.35
N ALA A 163 -0.36 12.11 -15.62
CA ALA A 163 -1.43 12.68 -16.45
C ALA A 163 -2.59 11.69 -16.74
N ASP A 164 -2.38 10.40 -16.48
CA ASP A 164 -3.37 9.34 -16.56
C ASP A 164 -4.32 9.29 -15.35
N ILE A 165 -3.92 9.92 -14.24
CA ILE A 165 -4.65 9.89 -12.96
C ILE A 165 -5.16 11.29 -12.59
N PHE A 166 -4.35 12.31 -12.87
CA PHE A 166 -4.65 13.69 -12.51
C PHE A 166 -4.83 14.55 -13.76
N ASP A 167 -5.90 15.35 -13.78
CA ASP A 167 -6.21 16.26 -14.88
C ASP A 167 -5.14 17.36 -15.03
N ASP A 168 -4.62 17.84 -13.91
CA ASP A 168 -3.62 18.90 -13.85
C ASP A 168 -2.83 18.90 -12.52
N LEU A 169 -1.86 19.81 -12.41
CA LEU A 169 -1.08 20.01 -11.19
C LEU A 169 -1.92 20.46 -9.97
N GLU A 170 -3.03 21.16 -10.19
CA GLU A 170 -3.91 21.61 -9.11
C GLU A 170 -4.67 20.42 -8.48
N ALA A 171 -5.00 19.41 -9.27
CA ALA A 171 -5.55 18.15 -8.76
C ALA A 171 -4.55 17.43 -7.83
N ILE A 172 -3.27 17.36 -8.21
CA ILE A 172 -2.23 16.78 -7.37
C ILE A 172 -2.06 17.59 -6.08
N LYS A 173 -1.95 18.93 -6.17
CA LYS A 173 -1.89 19.82 -5.00
C LYS A 173 -3.06 19.60 -4.04
N ARG A 174 -4.27 19.35 -4.58
CA ARG A 174 -5.46 19.07 -3.77
C ARG A 174 -5.30 17.76 -2.97
N GLN A 175 -4.76 16.70 -3.57
CA GLN A 175 -4.48 15.45 -2.84
C GLN A 175 -3.44 15.65 -1.74
N PHE A 176 -2.36 16.39 -2.02
CA PHE A 176 -1.35 16.71 -1.00
C PHE A 176 -1.95 17.59 0.11
N HIS A 177 -2.84 18.52 -0.22
CA HIS A 177 -3.59 19.28 0.79
C HIS A 177 -4.49 18.39 1.64
N HIS A 178 -5.11 17.36 1.06
CA HIS A 178 -5.84 16.35 1.82
C HIS A 178 -4.93 15.54 2.74
N LEU A 179 -3.73 15.14 2.27
CA LEU A 179 -2.73 14.49 3.10
C LEU A 179 -2.30 15.36 4.29
N VAL A 180 -2.03 16.65 4.08
CA VAL A 180 -1.63 17.56 5.16
C VAL A 180 -2.71 17.67 6.25
N ARG A 181 -3.99 17.47 5.91
CA ARG A 181 -5.10 17.46 6.88
C ARG A 181 -5.18 16.19 7.73
N THR A 182 -4.40 15.15 7.41
CA THR A 182 -4.38 13.89 8.18
C THR A 182 -3.16 13.75 9.09
N VAL A 183 -2.27 14.75 9.10
CA VAL A 183 -1.08 14.87 9.97
C VAL A 183 -1.44 15.39 11.35
#